data_AF-A0A1Y5RYE7-F1
#
_entry.id   AF-A0A1Y5RYE7-F1
#
_cell.length_a   1.000
_cell.length_b   1.000
_cell.length_c   1.000
_cell.angle_alpha   90.00
_cell.angle_beta   90.00
_cell.angle_gamma   90.00
#
_symmetry.space_group_name_H-M   'P 1'
#
loop_
_entity.id
_entity.type
_entity.pdbx_description
1 polymer ?
#
loop_
_entity_poly.entity_id
_entity_poly.type
_entity_poly.pdbx_seq_one_letter_code
_entity_poly.pdbx_strand_id
1 'polypeptide(L)'
;MWYEDGMDDFLALITVYYECSALAEAHVLSQVERFACNETYQQAKRLLLDGPLSEPGSILTRDQNTQAFLAFKEWEAANAALVAQLKSH
;
A
#
# COMPACT_ATOMS: atom_id res chain seq x y z
N MET A 1 16.01 -5.67 -5.91
CA MET A 1 16.82 -5.41 -4.69
C MET A 1 16.28 -4.11 -4.15
N TRP A 2 15.38 -4.19 -3.17
CA TRP A 2 14.74 -3.00 -2.60
C TRP A 2 15.81 -2.19 -1.87
N TYR A 3 15.97 -0.92 -2.21
CA TYR A 3 16.82 -0.01 -1.44
C TYR A 3 16.24 0.13 -0.03
N GLU A 4 17.08 0.12 1.00
CA GLU A 4 16.66 0.13 2.41
C GLU A 4 15.67 1.29 2.70
N ASP A 5 15.90 2.47 2.13
CA ASP A 5 15.00 3.63 2.28
C ASP A 5 13.57 3.39 1.74
N GLY A 6 13.42 2.67 0.63
CA GLY A 6 12.12 2.41 0.02
C GLY A 6 11.28 1.39 0.78
N MET A 7 11.94 0.50 1.54
CA MET A 7 11.25 -0.46 2.38
C MET A 7 10.73 0.17 3.67
N ASP A 8 11.47 1.10 4.26
CA ASP A 8 11.02 1.84 5.45
C ASP A 8 9.81 2.72 5.12
N ASP A 9 9.86 3.45 4.00
CA ASP A 9 8.72 4.23 3.48
C ASP A 9 7.51 3.33 3.19
N PHE A 10 7.74 2.15 2.62
CA PHE A 10 6.69 1.18 2.38
C PHE A 10 6.06 0.68 3.68
N LEU A 11 6.86 0.34 4.69
CA LEU A 11 6.37 -0.12 5.98
C LEU A 11 5.58 0.97 6.72
N ALA A 12 6.02 2.23 6.64
CA ALA A 12 5.28 3.35 7.19
C ALA A 12 3.91 3.51 6.52
N LEU A 13 3.87 3.55 5.18
CA LEU A 13 2.62 3.71 4.43
C LEU A 13 1.68 2.51 4.58
N ILE A 14 2.20 1.28 4.62
CA ILE A 14 1.35 0.10 4.72
C ILE A 14 0.73 -0.04 6.11
N THR A 15 1.40 0.46 7.15
CA THR A 15 0.84 0.53 8.50
C THR A 15 -0.40 1.44 8.51
N VAL A 16 -0.28 2.66 7.95
CA VAL A 16 -1.41 3.60 7.82
C VAL A 16 -2.54 3.01 6.96
N TYR A 17 -2.22 2.25 5.92
CA TYR A 17 -3.23 1.57 5.12
C TYR A 17 -4.02 0.51 5.92
N TYR A 18 -3.37 -0.27 6.80
CA TYR A 18 -4.10 -1.23 7.63
C TYR A 18 -4.93 -0.54 8.72
N GLU A 19 -4.48 0.59 9.27
CA GLU A 19 -5.31 1.43 10.15
C GLU A 19 -6.57 1.94 9.40
N CYS A 20 -6.42 2.34 8.14
CA CYS A 20 -7.53 2.68 7.26
C CYS A 20 -8.52 1.53 7.06
N SER A 21 -8.03 0.28 6.98
CA SER A 21 -8.88 -0.91 6.92
C SER A 21 -9.66 -1.10 8.21
N ALA A 22 -9.00 -0.96 9.37
CA ALA A 22 -9.65 -1.05 10.68
C ALA A 22 -10.71 0.04 10.88
N LEU A 23 -10.44 1.28 10.45
CA LEU A 23 -11.41 2.37 10.48
C LEU A 23 -12.64 2.06 9.61
N ALA A 24 -12.44 1.49 8.42
CA ALA A 24 -13.53 1.11 7.53
C ALA A 24 -14.38 -0.06 8.07
N GLU A 25 -13.78 -0.95 8.87
CA GLU A 25 -14.52 -1.99 9.59
C GLU A 25 -15.32 -1.42 10.76
N ALA A 26 -14.80 -0.39 11.43
CA ALA A 26 -15.46 0.25 12.56
C ALA A 26 -16.63 1.16 12.13
N HIS A 27 -16.54 1.83 10.99
CA HIS A 27 -17.60 2.73 10.51
C HIS A 27 -17.49 3.03 9.00
N VAL A 28 -18.57 3.62 8.46
CA VAL A 28 -18.57 4.13 7.09
C VAL A 28 -17.66 5.35 7.01
N LEU A 29 -16.52 5.20 6.35
CA LEU A 29 -15.60 6.28 6.08
C LEU A 29 -16.28 7.42 5.30
N SER A 30 -15.98 8.67 5.69
CA SER A 30 -16.30 9.86 4.92
C SER A 30 -15.61 9.83 3.55
N GLN A 31 -16.03 10.72 2.65
CA GLN A 31 -15.40 10.84 1.34
C GLN A 31 -13.90 11.18 1.46
N VAL A 32 -13.53 12.08 2.37
CA VAL A 32 -12.14 12.52 2.59
C VAL A 32 -11.28 11.35 3.08
N GLU A 33 -11.76 10.59 4.05
CA GLU A 33 -11.04 9.41 4.57
C GLU A 33 -10.84 8.35 3.49
N ARG A 34 -11.88 8.06 2.70
CA ARG A 34 -11.74 7.10 1.57
C ARG A 34 -10.67 7.54 0.57
N PHE A 35 -10.62 8.83 0.25
CA PHE A 35 -9.57 9.36 -0.64
C PHE A 35 -8.18 9.20 -0.02
N ALA A 36 -7.99 9.63 1.23
CA ALA A 36 -6.70 9.51 1.92
C ALA A 36 -6.23 8.05 2.05
N CYS A 37 -7.13 7.14 2.42
CA CYS A 37 -6.84 5.71 2.53
C CYS A 37 -6.47 5.08 1.18
N ASN A 38 -7.19 5.44 0.12
CA ASN A 38 -6.85 4.97 -1.23
C ASN A 38 -5.51 5.56 -1.70
N GLU A 39 -5.23 6.84 -1.48
CA GLU A 39 -3.94 7.44 -1.86
C GLU A 39 -2.77 6.77 -1.13
N THR A 40 -2.91 6.52 0.17
CA THR A 40 -1.92 5.78 0.98
C THR A 40 -1.65 4.40 0.39
N TYR A 41 -2.71 3.66 0.04
CA TYR A 41 -2.59 2.35 -0.60
C TYR A 41 -1.86 2.41 -1.96
N GLN A 42 -2.20 3.42 -2.78
CA GLN A 42 -1.54 3.58 -4.07
C GLN A 42 -0.07 3.96 -3.91
N GLN A 43 0.29 4.79 -2.93
CA GLN A 43 1.68 5.13 -2.63
C GLN A 43 2.46 3.91 -2.14
N ALA A 44 1.91 3.13 -1.20
CA ALA A 44 2.54 1.92 -0.70
C ALA A 44 2.87 0.94 -1.83
N LYS A 45 1.89 0.62 -2.69
CA LYS A 45 2.15 -0.33 -3.80
C LYS A 45 3.14 0.21 -4.84
N ARG A 46 3.23 1.52 -5.05
CA ARG A 46 4.22 2.12 -5.98
C ARG A 46 5.64 1.82 -5.56
N LEU A 47 5.91 1.76 -4.25
CA LEU A 47 7.22 1.42 -3.71
C LEU A 47 7.60 -0.05 -3.95
N LEU A 48 6.62 -0.88 -4.32
CA LEU A 48 6.81 -2.28 -4.71
C LEU A 48 6.98 -2.48 -6.22
N LEU A 49 7.09 -1.42 -7.02
CA LEU A 49 7.36 -1.54 -8.45
C LEU A 49 8.85 -1.34 -8.72
N ASP A 50 9.45 -2.31 -9.42
CA ASP A 50 10.77 -2.13 -10.01
C ASP A 50 10.64 -1.41 -11.37
N GLY A 51 11.30 -0.25 -11.50
CA GLY A 51 11.42 0.47 -12.78
C GLY A 51 10.86 1.89 -12.76
N PRO A 52 11.03 2.63 -13.88
CA PRO A 52 10.53 3.99 -13.97
C PRO A 52 9.01 3.98 -13.91
N LEU A 53 8.46 4.64 -12.89
CA LEU A 53 7.06 5.00 -12.89
C LEU A 53 6.81 5.97 -14.05
N SER A 54 5.60 5.95 -14.63
CA SER A 54 5.10 7.18 -15.25
C SER A 54 5.21 8.25 -14.17
N GLU A 55 5.75 9.44 -14.47
CA GLU A 55 6.17 10.52 -13.56
C GLU A 55 5.72 10.43 -12.09
N PRO A 56 6.59 10.74 -11.10
CA PRO A 56 6.22 10.77 -9.68
C PRO A 56 4.89 11.51 -9.44
N GLY A 57 3.94 10.86 -8.77
CA GLY A 57 2.59 11.40 -8.54
C GLY A 57 1.57 11.14 -9.66
N SER A 58 1.99 10.61 -10.82
CA SER A 58 1.08 10.24 -11.90
C SER A 58 0.22 9.01 -11.55
N ILE A 59 -0.91 8.90 -12.25
CA ILE A 59 -1.76 7.72 -12.22
C ILE A 59 -0.99 6.57 -12.85
N LEU A 60 -0.81 5.47 -12.11
CA LEU A 60 -0.21 4.25 -12.65
C LEU A 60 -0.99 3.81 -13.89
N THR A 61 -0.28 3.39 -14.94
CA THR A 61 -0.93 2.67 -16.04
C THR A 61 -1.64 1.43 -15.51
N ARG A 62 -2.61 0.90 -16.25
CA ARG A 62 -3.34 -0.32 -15.87
C ARG A 62 -2.37 -1.48 -15.56
N ASP A 63 -1.34 -1.63 -16.39
CA ASP A 63 -0.37 -2.71 -16.26
C ASP A 63 0.52 -2.52 -15.03
N GLN A 64 1.02 -1.31 -14.78
CA GLN A 64 1.76 -0.99 -13.55
C GLN A 64 0.91 -1.18 -12.30
N ASN A 65 -0.36 -0.76 -12.31
CA ASN A 65 -1.24 -0.96 -11.16
C ASN A 65 -1.50 -2.46 -10.91
N THR A 66 -1.58 -3.26 -11.97
CA THR A 66 -1.71 -4.72 -11.86
C THR A 66 -0.44 -5.34 -11.27
N GLN A 67 0.74 -4.96 -11.77
CA GLN A 67 2.02 -5.43 -11.25
C GLN A 67 2.22 -5.04 -9.78
N ALA A 68 1.90 -3.79 -9.41
CA ALA A 68 2.01 -3.28 -8.05
C ALA A 68 1.07 -4.03 -7.09
N PHE A 69 -0.14 -4.35 -7.56
CA PHE A 69 -1.07 -5.19 -6.80
C PHE A 69 -0.53 -6.61 -6.59
N LEU A 70 0.01 -7.24 -7.63
CA LEU A 70 0.59 -8.58 -7.51
C LEU A 70 1.78 -8.60 -6.56
N ALA A 71 2.71 -7.64 -6.68
CA ALA A 71 3.84 -7.48 -5.78
C ALA A 71 3.40 -7.28 -4.32
N PHE A 72 2.34 -6.49 -4.11
CA PHE A 72 1.74 -6.33 -2.78
C PHE A 72 1.17 -7.64 -2.22
N LYS A 73 0.44 -8.41 -3.03
CA LYS A 73 -0.09 -9.72 -2.60
C LYS A 73 1.01 -10.73 -2.31
N GLU A 74 2.09 -10.72 -3.09
CA GLU A 74 3.28 -11.54 -2.84
C GLU A 74 3.96 -11.13 -1.53
N TRP A 75 4.12 -9.83 -1.29
CA TRP A 75 4.64 -9.32 -0.02
C TRP A 75 3.75 -9.74 1.16
N GLU A 76 2.43 -9.63 1.05
CA GLU A 76 1.51 -10.06 2.12
C GLU A 76 1.67 -11.55 2.43
N ALA A 77 1.81 -12.38 1.40
CA ALA A 77 2.01 -13.82 1.57
C ALA A 77 3.36 -14.15 2.22
N ALA A 78 4.43 -13.45 1.81
CA ALA A 78 5.77 -13.63 2.38
C ALA A 78 5.87 -13.12 3.83
N ASN A 79 5.02 -12.16 4.22
CA ASN A 79 5.03 -11.52 5.53
C ASN A 79 3.76 -11.78 6.34
N ALA A 80 3.15 -12.97 6.19
CA ALA A 80 1.84 -13.28 6.75
C ALA A 80 1.71 -13.02 8.26
N ALA A 81 2.77 -13.26 9.04
CA ALA A 81 2.79 -13.00 10.48
C ALA A 81 2.73 -11.50 10.81
N LEU A 82 3.46 -10.66 10.07
CA LEU A 82 3.42 -9.21 10.21
C LEU A 82 2.07 -8.66 9.77
N VAL A 83 1.55 -9.13 8.63
CA VAL A 83 0.22 -8.74 8.15
C VAL A 83 -0.88 -9.07 9.15
N ALA A 84 -0.79 -10.22 9.82
CA ALA A 84 -1.73 -10.59 10.88
C ALA A 84 -1.65 -9.62 12.07
N GLN A 85 -0.45 -9.17 12.46
CA GLN A 85 -0.28 -8.16 13.51
C GLN A 85 -0.89 -6.83 13.07
N LEU A 86 -0.57 -6.35 11.86
CA LEU A 86 -1.08 -5.09 11.31
C LEU A 86 -2.61 -5.05 11.22
N LYS A 87 -3.25 -6.20 10.91
CA LYS A 87 -4.72 -6.32 10.84
C LYS A 87 -5.39 -6.48 12.22
N SER A 88 -4.62 -6.68 13.28
CA SER A 88 -5.15 -6.87 14.64
C SER A 88 -5.16 -5.60 15.49
N HIS A 89 -4.60 -4.51 14.95
CA HIS A 89 -4.65 -3.16 15.50
C HIS A 89 -5.86 -2.40 14.97
#